data_AF-A0A3M1APH8-F1
#
_entry.id   AF-A0A3M1APH8-F1
#
_cell.length_a   1.000
_cell.length_b   1.000
_cell.length_c   1.000
_cell.angle_alpha   90.00
_cell.angle_beta   90.00
_cell.angle_gamma   90.00
#
_symmetry.space_group_name_H-M   'P 1'
#
loop_
_entity.id
_entity.type
_entity.pdbx_description
1 polymer ?
#
loop_
_entity_poly.entity_id
_entity_poly.type
_entity_poly.pdbx_seq_one_letter_code
_entity_poly.pdbx_strand_id
1 'polypeptide(L)' 'MGKRTIVAMPGDGIGKVVLPEAIRVLDAVGFEGEYVHGDIGWAFWCKEGNPLPQRTIDLLETHGVG' A
#
# COMPACT_ATOMS: atom_id res chain seq x y z
N MET A 1 7.59 14.13 -15.36
CA MET A 1 7.28 12.69 -15.22
C MET A 1 5.92 12.64 -14.56
N GLY A 2 4.90 12.00 -15.16
CA GLY A 2 3.54 12.02 -14.61
C GLY A 2 3.48 11.39 -13.22
N LYS A 3 2.57 11.88 -12.36
CA LYS A 3 2.31 11.28 -11.05
C LYS A 3 1.94 9.80 -11.25
N ARG A 4 2.64 8.91 -10.57
CA ARG A 4 2.32 7.48 -10.56
C ARG A 4 1.47 7.17 -9.34
N THR A 5 0.44 6.36 -9.54
CA THR A 5 -0.32 5.77 -8.45
C THR A 5 0.45 4.57 -7.90
N ILE A 6 0.62 4.51 -6.59
CA ILE A 6 1.38 3.51 -5.84
C ILE A 6 0.42 2.85 -4.84
N VAL A 7 0.32 1.52 -4.88
CA VAL A 7 -0.53 0.77 -3.96
C VAL A 7 0.17 0.64 -2.60
N ALA A 8 -0.22 1.47 -1.65
CA ALA A 8 0.31 1.49 -0.29
C ALA A 8 -0.26 0.32 0.53
N MET A 9 0.59 -0.70 0.77
CA MET A 9 0.25 -1.92 1.51
C MET A 9 0.98 -1.99 2.86
N PRO A 10 0.37 -1.53 3.98
CA PRO A 10 1.07 -1.42 5.28
C PRO A 10 1.39 -2.75 5.95
N GLY A 11 0.77 -3.87 5.53
CA GLY A 11 1.02 -5.19 6.12
C GLY A 11 0.67 -5.26 7.61
N ASP A 12 1.44 -6.08 8.34
CA ASP A 12 1.27 -6.33 9.76
C ASP A 12 2.42 -5.78 10.62
N GLY A 13 2.26 -5.85 11.94
CA GLY A 13 3.26 -5.41 12.90
C GLY A 13 3.59 -3.92 12.74
N ILE A 14 4.88 -3.60 12.65
CA ILE A 14 5.35 -2.22 12.57
C ILE A 14 5.09 -1.56 11.21
N GLY A 15 4.72 -2.32 10.16
CA GLY A 15 4.50 -1.77 8.82
C GLY A 15 3.42 -0.68 8.79
N LYS A 16 2.39 -0.80 9.63
CA LYS A 16 1.32 0.20 9.82
C LYS A 16 1.83 1.55 10.38
N VAL A 17 2.98 1.54 11.05
CA VAL A 17 3.64 2.73 11.59
C VAL A 17 4.74 3.22 10.64
N VAL A 18 5.49 2.31 10.03
CA VAL A 18 6.64 2.64 9.17
C VAL A 18 6.20 3.20 7.83
N LEU A 19 5.15 2.66 7.21
CA LEU A 19 4.73 3.08 5.87
C LEU A 19 4.32 4.57 5.80
N PRO A 20 3.49 5.10 6.73
CA PRO A 20 3.19 6.54 6.76
C PRO A 20 4.43 7.42 6.94
N GLU A 21 5.40 6.98 7.77
CA GLU A 21 6.65 7.72 7.97
C GLU A 21 7.56 7.70 6.73
N ALA A 22 7.58 6.59 5.99
CA ALA A 22 8.29 6.51 4.72
C ALA A 22 7.69 7.47 3.68
N ILE A 23 6.36 7.51 3.57
CA ILE A 23 5.65 8.46 2.69
C ILE A 23 5.98 9.91 3.09
N ARG A 24 5.97 10.22 4.39
CA ARG A 24 6.34 11.55 4.88
C ARG A 24 7.75 11.99 4.47
N VAL A 25 8.72 11.06 4.47
CA VAL A 25 10.09 11.34 4.00
C VAL A 25 10.11 11.56 2.49
N LEU A 26 9.38 10.75 1.71
CA LEU A 26 9.25 10.90 0.26
C LEU A 26 8.65 12.26 -0.11
N ASP A 27 7.60 12.68 0.58
CA ASP A 27 7.00 14.00 0.40
C ASP A 27 8.00 15.13 0.70
N ALA A 28 8.78 14.99 1.78
CA ALA A 28 9.77 15.98 2.18
C ALA A 28 10.92 16.16 1.17
N VAL A 29 11.27 15.11 0.42
CA VAL A 29 12.29 15.18 -0.63
C VAL A 29 11.73 15.56 -2.01
N GLY A 30 10.45 15.90 -2.09
CA GLY A 30 9.79 16.33 -3.32
C GLY A 30 9.43 15.18 -4.28
N PHE A 31 9.30 13.95 -3.77
CA PHE A 31 8.78 12.85 -4.56
C PHE A 31 7.26 12.98 -4.71
N GLU A 32 6.76 13.09 -5.94
CA GLU A 32 5.33 13.21 -6.22
C GLU A 32 4.72 11.83 -6.58
N GLY A 33 4.21 11.13 -5.56
CA GLY A 33 3.42 9.90 -5.71
C GLY A 33 1.96 10.11 -5.31
N GLU A 34 1.05 9.40 -5.97
CA GLU A 34 -0.33 9.24 -5.50
C GLU A 34 -0.44 7.87 -4.81
N TYR A 35 -0.92 7.81 -3.57
CA TYR A 35 -0.95 6.57 -2.81
C TYR A 35 -2.40 6.08 -2.65
N VAL A 36 -2.65 4.83 -3.05
CA VAL A 36 -3.95 4.16 -2.86
C VAL A 36 -3.80 3.01 -1.89
N HIS A 37 -4.75 2.82 -0.97
CA HIS A 37 -4.63 1.78 0.04
C HIS A 37 -4.85 0.39 -0.55
N GLY A 38 -3.91 -0.54 -0.29
CA GLY A 38 -4.06 -1.96 -0.58
C GLY A 38 -4.26 -2.76 0.71
N ASP A 39 -5.38 -3.48 0.77
CA ASP A 39 -5.71 -4.35 1.89
C ASP A 39 -4.76 -5.55 1.95
N ILE A 40 -4.09 -5.75 3.08
CA ILE A 40 -3.17 -6.88 3.28
C ILE A 40 -3.01 -7.20 4.77
N GLY A 41 -2.76 -8.47 5.07
CA GLY A 41 -2.26 -8.92 6.36
C GLY A 41 -3.24 -9.70 7.23
N TRP A 42 -2.85 -9.87 8.50
CA TRP A 42 -3.46 -10.74 9.50
C TRP A 42 -4.94 -10.43 9.74
N ALA A 43 -5.32 -9.16 9.70
CA ALA A 43 -6.72 -8.77 9.88
C ALA A 43 -7.63 -9.36 8.79
N PHE A 44 -7.15 -9.44 7.54
CA PHE A 44 -7.87 -10.02 6.42
C PHE A 44 -7.79 -11.53 6.42
N TRP A 45 -6.67 -12.12 6.87
CA TRP A 45 -6.62 -13.54 7.18
C TRP A 45 -7.71 -13.96 8.17
N CYS A 46 -7.82 -13.26 9.31
CA CYS A 46 -8.79 -13.60 10.35
C CYS A 46 -10.25 -13.43 9.91
N LYS A 47 -10.56 -12.41 9.08
CA LYS A 47 -11.93 -12.07 8.70
C LYS A 47 -12.39 -12.78 7.42
N GLU A 48 -11.48 -12.96 6.47
CA GLU A 48 -11.79 -13.37 5.10
C GLU A 48 -11.07 -14.66 4.69
N GLY A 49 -10.18 -15.21 5.52
CA GLY A 49 -9.39 -16.41 5.19
C GLY A 49 -8.35 -16.19 4.10
N ASN A 50 -8.10 -14.92 3.72
CA ASN A 50 -7.15 -14.55 2.68
C ASN A 50 -6.33 -13.34 3.14
N PRO A 51 -4.98 -13.45 3.28
CA PRO A 51 -4.16 -12.34 3.74
C PRO A 51 -3.85 -11.33 2.64
N LEU A 52 -4.11 -11.68 1.36
CA LEU A 52 -3.98 -10.80 0.21
C LEU A 52 -5.26 -10.89 -0.63
N PRO A 53 -6.31 -10.16 -0.25
CA PRO A 53 -7.59 -10.21 -0.94
C PRO A 53 -7.50 -9.82 -2.43
N GLN A 54 -8.39 -10.37 -3.24
CA GLN A 54 -8.40 -10.17 -4.70
C GLN A 54 -8.41 -8.68 -5.09
N ARG A 55 -9.15 -7.84 -4.35
CA ARG A 55 -9.17 -6.38 -4.58
C ARG A 55 -7.80 -5.71 -4.52
N THR A 56 -6.85 -6.24 -3.74
CA THR A 56 -5.48 -5.72 -3.68
C THR A 56 -4.66 -6.19 -4.87
N ILE A 57 -4.89 -7.42 -5.33
CA ILE A 57 -4.31 -7.93 -6.59
C ILE A 57 -4.80 -7.09 -7.76
N ASP A 58 -6.11 -6.81 -7.84
CA ASP A 58 -6.71 -5.99 -8.90
C ASP A 58 -6.11 -4.56 -8.93
N LEU A 59 -5.82 -3.98 -7.75
CA LEU A 59 -5.12 -2.69 -7.64
C LEU A 59 -3.68 -2.77 -8.18
N LEU A 60 -2.95 -3.83 -7.85
CA LEU A 60 -1.57 -4.05 -8.33
C LEU A 60 -1.54 -4.27 -9.85
N GLU A 61 -2.49 -5.02 -10.41
CA GLU A 61 -2.64 -5.20 -11.86
C GLU A 61 -2.97 -3.87 -12.56
N THR A 62 -3.78 -3.03 -11.93
CA THR A 62 -4.18 -1.72 -12.49
C THR A 62 -3.04 -0.70 -12.47
N HIS A 63 -2.29 -0.61 -11.37
CA HIS A 63 -1.30 0.45 -11.16
C HIS A 63 0.15 0.01 -11.38
N GLY A 64 0.42 -1.30 -11.33
CA GLY A 64 1.73 -1.89 -11.62
C GLY A 64 2.84 -1.59 -10.59
N VAL A 65 2.52 -0.90 -9.50
CA VAL A 65 3.47 -0.47 -8.45
C VAL A 65 2.81 -0.58 -7.08
N GLY A 66 3.47 -1.20 -6.11
CA GLY A 66 3.05 -1.32 -4.71
C GLY A 66 4.21 -1.54 -3.76
#